data_AF-A0A6N2JSP6-F1
#
_entry.id   AF-A0A6N2JSP6-F1
#
_cell.length_a   1.000
_cell.length_b   1.000
_cell.length_c   1.000
_cell.angle_alpha   90.00
_cell.angle_beta   90.00
_cell.angle_gamma   90.00
#
_symmetry.space_group_name_H-M   'P 1'
#
loop_
_entity.id
_entity.type
_entity.pdbx_description
1 polymer ?
#
loop_
_entity_poly.entity_id
_entity_poly.type
_entity_poly.pdbx_seq_one_letter_code
_entity_poly.pdbx_strand_id
1 'polypeptide(L)'
;MISSQKMITYELTRWDLFAGFMTVVFRKRILLVFLLIVLFFNRLLTLAPKFATHSLPYLLFDLLVYLVGFVGVFIVFQAIFGLANAFIPKHNGVLGRHVLEITEEGLVERTDFNETLHRWSSIFRIFSLWGYIYIYVSESNSHQIPKRCFPPLVIEDFVSDLRRRVKQTNS
;
A
#
# COMPACT_ATOMS: atom_id res chain seq x y z
N MET A 1 -21.38 -28.56 -1.83
CA MET A 1 -20.85 -28.01 -0.56
C MET A 1 -19.41 -27.61 -0.80
N ILE A 2 -19.14 -26.33 -1.03
CA ILE A 2 -17.77 -25.83 -1.18
C ILE A 2 -17.21 -25.72 0.24
N SER A 3 -16.16 -26.47 0.53
CA SER A 3 -15.46 -26.40 1.81
C SER A 3 -14.91 -24.99 1.98
N SER A 4 -15.49 -24.21 2.90
CA SER A 4 -14.99 -22.89 3.28
C SER A 4 -13.54 -23.04 3.73
N GLN A 5 -12.60 -22.59 2.90
CA GLN A 5 -11.20 -22.59 3.27
C GLN A 5 -11.01 -21.55 4.37
N LYS A 6 -10.95 -22.01 5.62
CA LYS A 6 -10.64 -21.18 6.77
C LYS A 6 -9.16 -20.81 6.86
N MET A 7 -8.30 -21.47 6.10
CA MET A 7 -6.86 -21.30 6.15
C MET A 7 -6.31 -21.13 4.74
N ILE A 8 -5.45 -20.12 4.56
CA ILE A 8 -4.71 -19.90 3.33
C ILE A 8 -3.21 -19.79 3.64
N THR A 9 -2.38 -20.24 2.71
CA THR A 9 -0.92 -20.11 2.77
C THR A 9 -0.44 -19.35 1.55
N TYR A 10 0.40 -18.35 1.73
CA TYR A 10 1.01 -17.59 0.63
C TYR A 10 2.47 -17.27 0.93
N GLU A 11 3.17 -16.84 -0.10
CA GLU A 11 4.56 -16.42 0.01
C GLU A 11 4.70 -14.95 -0.38
N LEU A 12 5.36 -14.19 0.49
CA LEU A 12 5.73 -12.80 0.25
C LEU A 12 7.15 -12.70 -0.29
N THR A 13 7.25 -12.11 -1.47
CA THR A 13 8.50 -11.83 -2.17
C THR A 13 8.89 -10.36 -2.01
N ARG A 14 10.14 -10.03 -2.30
CA ARG A 14 10.62 -8.64 -2.29
C ARG A 14 9.86 -7.74 -3.27
N TRP A 15 9.37 -8.31 -4.37
CA TRP A 15 8.53 -7.59 -5.33
C TRP A 15 7.18 -7.19 -4.74
N ASP A 16 6.65 -7.97 -3.79
CA ASP A 16 5.43 -7.59 -3.07
C ASP A 16 5.64 -6.42 -2.14
N LEU A 17 6.78 -6.40 -1.45
CA LEU A 17 7.18 -5.26 -0.62
C LEU A 17 7.34 -4.01 -1.47
N PHE A 18 7.99 -4.13 -2.63
CA PHE A 18 8.11 -3.03 -3.57
C PHE A 18 6.75 -2.54 -4.07
N ALA A 19 5.88 -3.44 -4.53
CA ALA A 19 4.53 -3.10 -5.00
C ALA A 19 3.68 -2.48 -3.87
N GLY A 20 3.82 -3.00 -2.64
CA GLY A 20 3.20 -2.46 -1.44
C GLY A 20 3.66 -1.03 -1.16
N PHE A 21 4.97 -0.79 -1.19
CA PHE A 21 5.56 0.53 -1.01
C PHE A 21 5.03 1.53 -2.06
N MET A 22 5.09 1.17 -3.34
CA MET A 22 4.58 2.01 -4.42
C MET A 22 3.10 2.35 -4.22
N THR A 23 2.30 1.38 -3.78
CA THR A 23 0.88 1.58 -3.49
C THR A 23 0.63 2.52 -2.31
N VAL A 24 1.46 2.46 -1.26
CA VAL A 24 1.30 3.32 -0.07
C VAL A 24 1.58 4.78 -0.40
N VAL A 25 2.60 5.08 -1.21
CA VAL A 25 2.97 6.45 -1.61
C VAL A 25 1.80 7.17 -2.26
N PHE A 26 1.09 6.52 -3.17
CA PHE A 26 -0.09 7.11 -3.83
C PHE A 26 -1.32 7.22 -2.92
N ARG A 27 -1.39 6.45 -1.83
CA ARG A 27 -2.56 6.42 -0.94
C ARG A 27 -2.47 7.42 0.22
N LYS A 28 -1.26 7.82 0.62
CA LYS A 28 -1.06 8.76 1.75
C LYS A 28 -1.36 10.19 1.31
N ARG A 29 -2.63 10.61 1.41
CA ARG A 29 -3.10 11.97 1.09
C ARG A 29 -2.26 13.07 1.75
N ILE A 30 -1.81 12.86 2.99
CA ILE A 30 -0.95 13.81 3.71
C ILE A 30 0.36 14.04 2.96
N LEU A 31 1.00 12.99 2.45
CA LEU A 31 2.23 13.09 1.65
C LEU A 31 1.99 13.89 0.37
N LEU A 32 0.87 13.63 -0.32
CA LEU A 32 0.48 14.37 -1.52
C LEU A 32 0.21 15.84 -1.23
N VAL A 33 -0.51 16.15 -0.15
CA VAL A 33 -0.77 17.54 0.27
C VAL A 33 0.53 18.25 0.63
N PHE A 34 1.40 17.61 1.42
CA PHE A 34 2.71 18.15 1.75
C PHE A 34 3.55 18.44 0.49
N LEU A 35 3.58 17.50 -0.46
CA LEU A 35 4.26 17.65 -1.73
C LEU A 35 3.71 18.84 -2.56
N LEU A 36 2.38 18.98 -2.63
CA LEU A 36 1.74 20.11 -3.32
C LEU A 36 2.06 21.45 -2.66
N ILE A 37 2.12 21.50 -1.33
CA ILE A 37 2.52 22.69 -0.59
C ILE A 37 3.96 23.05 -0.92
N VAL A 38 4.89 22.10 -0.82
CA VAL A 38 6.32 22.33 -1.15
C VAL A 38 6.48 22.81 -2.59
N LEU A 39 5.77 22.20 -3.54
CA LEU A 39 5.76 22.61 -4.95
C LEU A 39 5.25 24.03 -5.13
N PHE A 40 4.11 24.35 -4.53
CA PHE A 40 3.50 25.66 -4.62
C PHE A 40 4.41 26.75 -4.05
N PHE A 41 4.95 26.55 -2.85
CA PHE A 41 5.86 27.52 -2.22
C PHE A 41 7.16 27.67 -3.02
N ASN A 42 7.76 26.57 -3.47
CA ASN A 42 8.98 26.62 -4.31
C ASN A 42 8.72 27.40 -5.61
N ARG A 43 7.55 27.20 -6.23
CA ARG A 43 7.18 27.94 -7.44
C ARG A 43 6.83 29.40 -7.19
N LEU A 44 6.11 29.72 -6.12
CA LEU A 44 5.80 31.10 -5.76
C LEU A 44 7.08 31.92 -5.58
N LEU A 45 8.07 31.38 -4.86
CA LEU A 45 9.35 32.05 -4.61
C LEU A 45 10.19 32.22 -5.89
N THR A 46 10.13 31.27 -6.82
CA THR A 46 10.94 31.30 -8.06
C THR A 46 10.28 32.06 -9.21
N LEU A 47 8.94 32.14 -9.25
CA LEU A 47 8.19 32.85 -10.30
C LEU A 47 7.94 34.32 -9.96
N ALA A 48 7.80 34.68 -8.67
CA ALA A 48 7.56 36.06 -8.23
C ALA A 48 8.45 37.11 -8.91
N PRO A 49 9.79 36.96 -8.97
CA PRO A 49 10.65 37.95 -9.64
C PRO A 49 10.54 37.94 -11.17
N LYS A 50 10.03 36.84 -11.77
CA LYS A 50 9.95 36.68 -13.24
C LYS A 50 8.71 37.36 -13.85
N PHE A 51 7.66 37.63 -13.05
CA PHE A 51 6.43 38.28 -13.54
C PHE A 51 6.66 39.68 -14.12
N ALA A 52 7.65 40.41 -13.60
CA ALA A 52 7.96 41.76 -14.07
C ALA A 52 8.77 41.78 -15.39
N THR A 53 9.36 40.65 -15.77
CA THR A 53 10.39 40.59 -16.82
C THR A 53 10.05 39.67 -18.00
N HIS A 54 9.12 38.74 -17.82
CA HIS A 54 8.81 37.72 -18.83
C HIS A 54 7.32 37.73 -19.21
N SER A 55 7.04 37.31 -20.45
CA SER A 55 5.67 37.20 -20.95
C SER A 55 4.93 36.01 -20.33
N LEU A 56 3.59 36.10 -20.26
CA LEU A 56 2.74 35.05 -19.70
C LEU A 56 2.94 33.67 -20.36
N PRO A 57 3.05 33.54 -21.70
CA PRO A 57 3.27 32.23 -22.33
C PRO A 57 4.57 31.55 -21.90
N TYR A 58 5.64 32.33 -21.70
CA TYR A 58 6.91 31.81 -21.22
C TYR A 58 6.78 31.27 -19.78
N LEU A 59 6.09 31.99 -18.90
CA LEU A 59 5.87 31.56 -17.52
C LEU A 59 5.04 30.27 -17.45
N LEU A 60 4.02 30.13 -18.31
CA LEU A 60 3.22 28.91 -18.40
C LEU A 60 4.05 27.72 -18.91
N PHE A 61 4.93 27.94 -19.89
CA PHE A 61 5.83 26.92 -20.39
C PHE A 61 6.86 26.48 -19.32
N ASP A 62 7.49 27.42 -18.62
CA ASP A 62 8.41 27.13 -17.51
C ASP A 62 7.71 26.34 -16.39
N LEU A 63 6.46 26.70 -16.05
CA LEU A 63 5.66 25.96 -15.09
C LEU A 63 5.41 24.51 -15.56
N LEU A 64 5.01 24.32 -16.82
CA LEU A 64 4.77 23.00 -17.38
C LEU A 64 6.02 22.12 -17.36
N VAL A 65 7.16 22.64 -17.83
CA VAL A 65 8.45 21.92 -17.85
C VAL A 65 8.84 21.48 -16.44
N TYR A 66 8.65 22.35 -15.45
CA TYR A 66 8.93 21.99 -14.07
C TYR A 66 7.98 20.95 -13.49
N LEU A 67 6.66 21.05 -13.75
CA LEU A 67 5.72 20.05 -13.26
C LEU A 67 6.05 18.68 -13.83
N VAL A 68 6.35 18.61 -15.12
CA VAL A 68 6.78 17.37 -15.79
C VAL A 68 8.10 16.85 -15.20
N GLY A 69 9.11 17.72 -15.09
CA GLY A 69 10.42 17.36 -14.55
C GLY A 69 10.33 16.89 -13.10
N PHE A 70 9.56 17.59 -12.27
CA PHE A 70 9.34 17.24 -10.88
C PHE A 70 8.64 15.89 -10.74
N VAL A 71 7.54 15.66 -11.49
CA VAL A 71 6.84 14.38 -11.46
C VAL A 71 7.78 13.25 -11.89
N GLY A 72 8.59 13.46 -12.93
CA GLY A 72 9.60 12.50 -13.38
C GLY A 72 10.62 12.16 -12.29
N VAL A 73 11.26 13.18 -11.71
CA VAL A 73 12.23 13.00 -10.61
C VAL A 73 11.59 12.34 -9.40
N PHE A 74 10.36 12.73 -9.05
CA PHE A 74 9.62 12.16 -7.93
C PHE A 74 9.35 10.66 -8.16
N ILE A 75 8.87 10.27 -9.34
CA ILE A 75 8.63 8.85 -9.67
C ILE A 75 9.94 8.04 -9.59
N VAL A 76 11.04 8.56 -10.15
CA VAL A 76 12.34 7.89 -10.12
C VAL A 76 12.84 7.75 -8.68
N PHE A 77 12.76 8.82 -7.88
CA PHE A 77 13.16 8.79 -6.48
C PHE A 77 12.33 7.78 -5.68
N GLN A 78 11.01 7.74 -5.88
CA GLN A 78 10.13 6.76 -5.22
C GLN A 78 10.44 5.32 -5.64
N ALA A 79 10.74 5.08 -6.91
CA ALA A 79 11.13 3.77 -7.40
C ALA A 79 12.47 3.32 -6.78
N ILE A 80 13.48 4.20 -6.76
CA ILE A 80 14.78 3.92 -6.12
C ILE A 80 14.61 3.63 -4.64
N PHE A 81 13.88 4.50 -3.92
CA PHE A 81 13.66 4.33 -2.49
C PHE A 81 12.84 3.07 -2.18
N GLY A 82 11.82 2.76 -2.98
CA GLY A 82 11.04 1.55 -2.85
C GLY A 82 11.87 0.29 -3.07
N LEU A 83 12.74 0.28 -4.10
CA LEU A 83 13.68 -0.81 -4.35
C LEU A 83 14.68 -0.95 -3.19
N ALA A 84 15.26 0.17 -2.74
CA ALA A 84 16.15 0.18 -1.59
C ALA A 84 15.46 -0.43 -0.36
N ASN A 85 14.24 0.02 -0.04
CA ASN A 85 13.47 -0.48 1.09
C ASN A 85 13.09 -1.96 0.94
N ALA A 86 12.83 -2.45 -0.28
CA ALA A 86 12.47 -3.86 -0.49
C ALA A 86 13.69 -4.81 -0.47
N PHE A 87 14.89 -4.33 -0.82
CA PHE A 87 16.05 -5.20 -1.05
C PHE A 87 17.22 -5.02 -0.08
N ILE A 88 17.35 -3.87 0.59
CA ILE A 88 18.45 -3.58 1.52
C ILE A 88 18.17 -4.10 2.93
N PRO A 89 17.03 -3.77 3.59
CA PRO A 89 16.76 -4.24 4.93
C PRO A 89 16.52 -5.75 4.98
N LYS A 90 16.89 -6.37 6.10
CA LYS A 90 16.45 -7.73 6.43
C LYS A 90 15.05 -7.67 7.01
N HIS A 91 14.06 -8.07 6.22
CA HIS A 91 12.65 -8.14 6.61
C HIS A 91 12.33 -9.49 7.25
N ASN A 92 12.97 -9.78 8.39
CA ASN A 92 12.70 -11.02 9.13
C ASN A 92 11.23 -11.04 9.58
N GLY A 93 10.50 -12.11 9.25
CA GLY A 93 9.07 -12.25 9.59
C GLY A 93 8.07 -11.57 8.64
N VAL A 94 8.53 -10.86 7.59
CA VAL A 94 7.64 -10.25 6.58
C VAL A 94 7.85 -10.88 5.19
N LEU A 95 9.04 -11.41 4.93
CA LEU A 95 9.32 -12.18 3.72
C LEU A 95 9.22 -13.68 4.01
N GLY A 96 8.84 -14.45 2.99
CA GLY A 96 8.74 -15.90 3.07
C GLY A 96 7.30 -16.35 3.22
N ARG A 97 7.11 -17.47 3.93
CA ARG A 97 5.81 -18.16 4.02
C ARG A 97 4.95 -17.55 5.12
N HIS A 98 3.71 -17.22 4.77
CA HIS A 98 2.67 -16.76 5.69
C HIS A 98 1.49 -17.72 5.64
N VAL A 99 0.94 -18.03 6.80
CA VAL A 99 -0.31 -18.77 6.97
C VAL A 99 -1.30 -17.84 7.65
N LEU A 100 -2.46 -17.65 7.02
CA LEU A 100 -3.59 -16.93 7.63
C LEU A 100 -4.73 -17.90 7.89
N GLU A 101 -5.25 -17.87 9.12
CA GLU A 101 -6.32 -18.74 9.57
C GLU A 101 -7.44 -17.95 10.25
N ILE A 102 -8.67 -18.17 9.79
CA ILE A 102 -9.90 -17.66 10.40
C ILE A 102 -10.30 -18.61 11.53
N THR A 103 -10.15 -18.16 12.77
CA THR A 103 -10.55 -18.91 13.98
C THR A 103 -11.84 -18.35 14.57
N GLU A 104 -12.29 -18.86 15.71
CA GLU A 104 -13.42 -18.24 16.41
C GLU A 104 -12.99 -16.92 17.10
N GLU A 105 -11.76 -16.84 17.60
CA GLU A 105 -11.24 -15.70 18.35
C GLU A 105 -10.78 -14.52 17.46
N GLY A 106 -10.32 -14.81 16.24
CA GLY A 106 -9.76 -13.80 15.35
C GLY A 106 -9.14 -14.36 14.07
N LEU A 107 -8.34 -13.52 13.42
CA LEU A 107 -7.47 -13.90 12.32
C LEU A 107 -6.08 -14.18 12.87
N VAL A 108 -5.64 -15.44 12.79
CA VAL A 108 -4.29 -15.83 13.20
C VAL A 108 -3.36 -15.77 11.99
N GLU A 109 -2.23 -15.08 12.15
CA GLU A 109 -1.11 -15.11 11.23
C GLU A 109 0.02 -15.95 11.82
N ARG A 110 0.60 -16.84 11.01
CA ARG A 110 1.84 -17.55 11.33
C ARG A 110 2.87 -17.34 10.23
N THR A 111 4.08 -17.04 10.65
CA THR A 111 5.29 -17.01 9.82
C THR A 111 6.32 -17.95 10.41
N ASP A 112 7.46 -18.11 9.73
CA ASP A 112 8.58 -18.89 10.27
C ASP A 112 9.19 -18.25 11.55
N PHE A 113 8.83 -17.01 11.88
CA PHE A 113 9.40 -16.23 12.98
C PHE A 113 8.41 -15.91 14.09
N ASN A 114 7.11 -15.80 13.80
CA ASN A 114 6.12 -15.37 14.77
C ASN A 114 4.73 -15.98 14.52
N GLU A 115 3.92 -16.00 15.57
CA GLU A 115 2.48 -16.23 15.50
C GLU A 115 1.78 -15.03 16.14
N THR A 116 0.80 -14.46 15.44
CA THR A 116 0.07 -13.27 15.87
C THR A 116 -1.43 -13.48 15.73
N LEU A 117 -2.19 -13.23 16.79
CA LEU A 117 -3.65 -13.22 16.78
C LEU A 117 -4.18 -11.79 16.64
N HIS A 118 -4.90 -11.54 15.54
CA HIS A 118 -5.67 -10.31 15.34
C HIS A 118 -7.13 -10.55 15.70
N ARG A 119 -7.56 -10.01 16.85
CA ARG A 119 -8.97 -10.07 17.26
C ARG A 119 -9.86 -9.43 16.20
N TRP A 120 -11.08 -9.93 16.05
CA TRP A 120 -12.03 -9.41 15.05
C TRP A 120 -12.23 -7.90 15.09
N SER A 121 -12.26 -7.31 16.30
CA SER A 121 -12.38 -5.86 16.50
C SER A 121 -11.21 -5.04 15.98
N SER A 122 -10.03 -5.65 15.79
CA SER A 122 -8.86 -4.99 15.20
C SER A 122 -8.95 -4.87 13.67
N ILE A 123 -9.81 -5.67 13.02
CA ILE A 123 -9.97 -5.67 11.57
C ILE A 123 -11.03 -4.65 11.18
N PHE A 124 -10.60 -3.45 10.80
CA PHE A 124 -11.51 -2.36 10.44
C PHE A 124 -11.68 -2.18 8.92
N ARG A 125 -10.80 -2.77 8.09
CA ARG A 125 -10.89 -2.62 6.63
C ARG A 125 -10.32 -3.80 5.86
N ILE A 126 -11.11 -4.32 4.91
CA ILE A 126 -10.67 -5.33 3.95
C ILE A 126 -10.86 -4.76 2.53
N PHE A 127 -9.78 -4.62 1.78
CA PHE A 127 -9.81 -3.99 0.46
C PHE A 127 -9.01 -4.80 -0.56
N SER A 128 -9.40 -4.75 -1.82
CA SER A 128 -8.67 -5.42 -2.90
C SER A 128 -8.26 -4.42 -3.97
N LEU A 129 -6.99 -4.47 -4.37
CA LEU A 129 -6.38 -3.50 -5.27
C LEU A 129 -5.20 -4.13 -6.03
N TRP A 130 -5.18 -3.98 -7.36
CA TRP A 130 -4.01 -4.23 -8.22
C TRP A 130 -3.33 -5.60 -7.99
N GLY A 131 -4.12 -6.66 -7.90
CA GLY A 131 -3.60 -8.01 -7.71
C GLY A 131 -3.32 -8.39 -6.25
N TYR A 132 -3.66 -7.53 -5.29
CA TYR A 132 -3.52 -7.77 -3.86
C TYR A 132 -4.83 -7.67 -3.10
N ILE A 133 -4.86 -8.29 -1.93
CA ILE A 133 -5.85 -8.05 -0.88
C ILE A 133 -5.11 -7.49 0.33
N TYR A 134 -5.69 -6.44 0.90
CA TYR A 134 -5.20 -5.76 2.07
C TYR A 134 -6.20 -5.98 3.20
N ILE A 135 -5.76 -6.65 4.26
CA ILE A 135 -6.52 -6.80 5.50
C ILE A 135 -5.87 -5.89 6.53
N TYR A 136 -6.53 -4.78 6.85
CA TYR A 136 -6.03 -3.83 7.83
C TYR A 136 -6.38 -4.29 9.23
N VAL A 137 -5.34 -4.56 10.01
CA VAL A 137 -5.41 -4.97 11.42
C VAL A 137 -5.07 -3.81 12.38
N SER A 138 -4.52 -2.72 11.85
CA SER A 138 -4.43 -1.40 12.50
C SER A 138 -4.34 -0.28 11.44
N GLU A 139 -4.39 0.98 11.85
CA GLU A 139 -4.29 2.12 10.92
C GLU A 139 -2.99 2.14 10.11
N SER A 140 -1.93 1.53 10.67
CA SER A 140 -0.59 1.48 10.09
C SER A 140 -0.19 0.09 9.59
N ASN A 141 -0.87 -0.98 10.01
CA ASN A 141 -0.50 -2.36 9.69
C ASN A 141 -1.59 -3.07 8.89
N SER A 142 -1.17 -3.76 7.83
CA SER A 142 -2.06 -4.55 6.99
C SER A 142 -1.36 -5.79 6.45
N HIS A 143 -2.08 -6.91 6.45
CA HIS A 143 -1.68 -8.10 5.70
C HIS A 143 -1.86 -7.86 4.22
N GLN A 144 -0.77 -7.93 3.47
CA GLN A 144 -0.78 -7.82 2.02
C GLN A 144 -0.73 -9.22 1.42
N ILE A 145 -1.85 -9.69 0.90
CA ILE A 145 -1.98 -11.03 0.33
C ILE A 145 -1.93 -10.93 -1.19
N PRO A 146 -0.91 -11.49 -1.86
CA PRO A 146 -0.86 -11.51 -3.32
C PRO A 146 -1.87 -12.51 -3.90
N LYS A 147 -2.75 -12.04 -4.78
CA LYS A 147 -3.75 -12.91 -5.43
C LYS A 147 -3.13 -13.98 -6.32
N ARG A 148 -1.93 -13.74 -6.86
CA ARG A 148 -1.22 -14.71 -7.73
C ARG A 148 -0.92 -16.04 -7.03
N CYS A 149 -0.94 -16.08 -5.70
CA CYS A 149 -0.71 -17.30 -4.93
C CYS A 149 -1.93 -18.23 -4.89
N PHE A 150 -3.09 -17.79 -5.41
CA PHE A 150 -4.35 -18.49 -5.26
C PHE A 150 -5.17 -18.51 -6.56
N PRO A 151 -5.97 -19.57 -6.79
CA PRO A 151 -7.07 -19.51 -7.73
C PRO A 151 -8.08 -18.41 -7.31
N PRO A 152 -8.70 -17.68 -8.27
CA PRO A 152 -9.65 -16.60 -7.96
C PRO A 152 -10.78 -17.01 -6.99
N LEU A 153 -11.38 -18.18 -7.21
CA LEU A 153 -12.48 -18.67 -6.38
C LEU A 153 -12.04 -18.89 -4.92
N VAL A 154 -10.85 -19.48 -4.71
CA VAL A 154 -10.33 -19.78 -3.36
C VAL A 154 -10.15 -18.50 -2.55
N ILE A 155 -9.56 -17.48 -3.16
CA ILE A 155 -9.30 -16.23 -2.45
C ILE A 155 -10.57 -15.41 -2.22
N GLU A 156 -11.53 -15.48 -3.15
CA GLU A 156 -12.84 -14.84 -3.01
C GLU A 156 -13.66 -15.46 -1.88
N ASP A 157 -13.68 -16.80 -1.79
CA ASP A 157 -14.32 -17.55 -0.71
C ASP A 157 -13.73 -17.13 0.64
N PHE A 158 -12.40 -17.17 0.78
CA PHE A 158 -11.71 -16.75 2.02
C PHE A 158 -12.05 -15.31 2.42
N VAL A 159 -12.00 -14.36 1.46
CA VAL A 159 -12.32 -12.95 1.73
C VAL A 159 -13.80 -12.77 2.11
N SER A 160 -14.70 -13.53 1.49
CA SER A 160 -16.13 -13.49 1.80
C SER A 160 -16.40 -13.94 3.25
N ASP A 161 -15.74 -15.01 3.68
CA ASP A 161 -15.84 -15.55 5.03
C ASP A 161 -15.26 -14.60 6.06
N LEU A 162 -14.10 -14.02 5.76
CA LEU A 162 -13.47 -13.00 6.59
C LEU A 162 -14.39 -11.79 6.78
N ARG A 163 -14.99 -11.27 5.70
CA ARG A 163 -15.94 -10.15 5.76
C ARG A 163 -17.18 -10.48 6.58
N ARG A 164 -17.68 -11.71 6.47
CA ARG A 164 -18.85 -12.17 7.24
C ARG A 164 -18.54 -12.17 8.74
N ARG A 165 -17.38 -12.70 9.15
CA ARG A 165 -16.93 -12.68 10.56
C ARG A 165 -16.79 -11.27 11.11
N VAL A 166 -16.12 -10.38 10.36
CA VAL A 166 -15.93 -8.97 10.79
C VAL A 166 -17.27 -8.24 10.95
N LYS A 167 -18.26 -8.50 10.08
CA LYS A 167 -19.60 -7.89 10.21
C LYS A 167 -20.35 -8.37 11.45
N GLN A 168 -20.26 -9.67 11.77
CA GLN A 168 -20.96 -10.24 12.93
C GLN A 168 -20.44 -9.68 14.26
N THR A 169 -19.15 -9.36 14.36
CA THR A 169 -18.59 -8.80 15.61
C THR A 169 -18.84 -7.29 15.77
N ASN A 170 -19.05 -6.58 14.66
CA ASN A 170 -19.26 -5.12 14.66
C ASN A 170 -20.74 -4.70 14.62
N SER A 171 -21.67 -5.66 14.64
CA SER A 171 -23.12 -5.43 14.73
C SER A 171 -23.57 -5.60 16.18
#